data_AF-A0A2T2TFC7-F1
#
_entry.id   AF-A0A2T2TFC7-F1
#
_cell.length_a   1.000
_cell.length_b   1.000
_cell.length_c   1.000
_cell.angle_alpha   90.00
_cell.angle_beta   90.00
_cell.angle_gamma   90.00
#
_symmetry.space_group_name_H-M   'P 1'
#
loop_
_entity.id
_entity.type
_entity.pdbx_description
1 polymer ?
#
loop_
_entity_poly.entity_id
_entity_poly.type
_entity_poly.pdbx_seq_one_letter_code
_entity_poly.pdbx_strand_id
1 'polypeptide(L)'
;MGFTEHVFAEYILALNAGVLSSAGYLFAFSLAALVCVGAAWRARSVPDPDTRYGLVALFLISGAWSTAYIGFLLAGSAAAKSLFYQASLIVGFGAVWAWLWFCSAYTGRTLHRTGAAWRLAAAVFSAAVLLKITNPLHGLYYSLEPSGGAFGLVVRHGILYWVVMGVSYALSGAGYLMLFERFVKTD
;
A
#
# COMPACT_ATOMS: atom_id res chain seq x y z
N MET A 1 -49.22 3.87 -1.92
CA MET A 1 -48.39 3.88 -3.15
C MET A 1 -47.09 4.65 -3.00
N GLY A 2 -46.99 5.71 -2.18
CA GLY A 2 -45.76 6.51 -2.05
C GLY A 2 -44.58 5.93 -1.23
N PHE A 3 -44.82 4.99 -0.29
CA PHE A 3 -43.73 4.48 0.57
C PHE A 3 -42.71 3.60 -0.18
N THR A 4 -43.16 2.84 -1.16
CA THR A 4 -42.33 1.95 -1.99
C THR A 4 -41.46 2.70 -3.00
N GLU A 5 -41.91 3.85 -3.50
CA GLU A 5 -41.16 4.66 -4.47
C GLU A 5 -39.97 5.37 -3.81
N HIS A 6 -40.13 5.86 -2.59
CA HIS A 6 -39.04 6.48 -1.82
C HIS A 6 -37.91 5.49 -1.51
N VAL A 7 -38.25 4.28 -1.06
CA VAL A 7 -37.26 3.21 -0.78
C VAL A 7 -36.52 2.78 -2.04
N PHE A 8 -37.21 2.73 -3.18
CA PHE A 8 -36.59 2.39 -4.46
C PHE A 8 -35.64 3.48 -4.97
N ALA A 9 -36.01 4.76 -4.81
CA ALA A 9 -35.15 5.88 -5.17
C ALA A 9 -33.89 5.95 -4.30
N GLU A 10 -34.01 5.73 -2.98
CA GLU A 10 -32.85 5.63 -2.08
C GLU A 10 -31.91 4.48 -2.46
N TYR A 11 -32.48 3.32 -2.84
CA TYR A 11 -31.71 2.17 -3.28
C TYR A 11 -30.94 2.45 -4.58
N ILE A 12 -31.57 3.09 -5.59
CA ILE A 12 -30.92 3.49 -6.83
C ILE A 12 -29.82 4.52 -6.58
N LEU A 13 -30.06 5.51 -5.72
CA LEU A 13 -29.07 6.52 -5.36
C LEU A 13 -27.87 5.89 -4.65
N ALA A 14 -28.10 4.95 -3.72
CA ALA A 14 -27.05 4.21 -3.03
C ALA A 14 -26.23 3.33 -3.98
N LEU A 15 -26.90 2.66 -4.94
CA LEU A 15 -26.25 1.89 -6.00
C LEU A 15 -25.37 2.77 -6.89
N ASN A 16 -25.89 3.90 -7.38
CA ASN A 16 -25.16 4.81 -8.26
C ASN A 16 -23.97 5.46 -7.55
N ALA A 17 -24.16 5.91 -6.30
CA ALA A 17 -23.07 6.44 -5.48
C ALA A 17 -22.01 5.36 -5.22
N GLY A 18 -22.44 4.12 -4.98
CA GLY A 18 -21.53 2.99 -4.85
C GLY A 18 -20.71 2.74 -6.11
N VAL A 19 -21.35 2.63 -7.27
CA VAL A 19 -20.68 2.43 -8.56
C VAL A 19 -19.70 3.57 -8.87
N LEU A 20 -20.11 4.82 -8.64
CA LEU A 20 -19.26 5.99 -8.86
C LEU A 20 -18.03 5.98 -7.95
N SER A 21 -18.19 5.58 -6.68
CA SER A 21 -17.08 5.42 -5.75
C SER A 21 -16.11 4.34 -6.22
N SER A 22 -16.60 3.15 -6.57
CA SER A 22 -15.78 2.03 -7.04
C SER A 22 -15.01 2.38 -8.32
N ALA A 23 -15.66 3.05 -9.27
CA ALA A 23 -15.03 3.52 -10.51
C ALA A 23 -13.93 4.57 -10.22
N GLY A 24 -14.18 5.50 -9.29
CA GLY A 24 -13.20 6.49 -8.87
C GLY A 24 -11.96 5.86 -8.24
N TYR A 25 -12.12 4.90 -7.33
CA TYR A 25 -11.00 4.14 -6.76
C TYR A 25 -10.24 3.37 -7.84
N LEU A 26 -10.95 2.66 -8.71
CA LEU A 26 -10.33 1.89 -9.79
C LEU A 26 -9.50 2.79 -10.71
N PHE A 27 -10.04 3.95 -11.09
CA PHE A 27 -9.32 4.95 -11.87
C PHE A 27 -8.07 5.46 -11.14
N ALA A 28 -8.19 5.85 -9.87
CA ALA A 28 -7.07 6.38 -9.09
C ALA A 28 -5.93 5.36 -8.96
N PHE A 29 -6.24 4.10 -8.61
CA PHE A 29 -5.22 3.05 -8.51
C PHE A 29 -4.64 2.68 -9.88
N SER A 30 -5.44 2.69 -10.95
CA SER A 30 -4.93 2.45 -12.31
C SER A 30 -3.97 3.55 -12.75
N LEU A 31 -4.34 4.81 -12.53
CA LEU A 31 -3.48 5.96 -12.81
C LEU A 31 -2.20 5.90 -11.98
N ALA A 32 -2.30 5.61 -10.67
CA ALA A 32 -1.13 5.47 -9.80
C ALA A 32 -0.18 4.36 -10.26
N ALA A 33 -0.70 3.21 -10.70
CA ALA A 33 0.10 2.12 -11.25
C ALA A 33 0.87 2.56 -12.50
N LEU A 34 0.19 3.24 -13.44
CA LEU A 34 0.82 3.75 -14.66
C LEU A 34 1.87 4.83 -14.37
N VAL A 35 1.56 5.78 -13.49
CA VAL A 35 2.49 6.82 -13.06
C VAL A 35 3.72 6.21 -12.39
N CYS A 36 3.54 5.20 -11.54
CA CYS A 36 4.66 4.49 -10.91
C CYS A 36 5.56 3.82 -11.95
N VAL A 37 5.00 3.15 -12.97
CA VAL A 37 5.81 2.54 -14.04
C VAL A 37 6.57 3.61 -14.85
N GLY A 38 5.90 4.70 -15.22
CA GLY A 38 6.54 5.83 -15.91
C GLY A 38 7.65 6.49 -15.07
N ALA A 39 7.40 6.68 -13.78
CA ALA A 39 8.37 7.22 -12.84
C ALA A 39 9.57 6.27 -12.63
N ALA A 40 9.33 4.96 -12.56
CA ALA A 40 10.40 3.96 -12.51
C ALA A 40 11.26 3.99 -13.79
N TRP A 41 10.65 4.15 -14.96
CA TRP A 41 11.39 4.35 -16.21
C TRP A 41 12.26 5.60 -16.15
N ARG A 42 11.68 6.75 -15.75
CA ARG A 42 12.38 8.02 -15.64
C ARG A 42 13.52 7.99 -14.62
N ALA A 43 13.34 7.26 -13.52
CA ALA A 43 14.32 7.10 -12.45
C ALA A 43 15.58 6.38 -12.92
N ARG A 44 15.52 5.60 -14.01
CA ARG A 44 16.72 4.93 -14.59
C ARG A 44 17.79 5.92 -15.06
N SER A 45 17.42 7.17 -15.32
CA SER A 45 18.36 8.22 -15.73
C SER A 45 19.06 8.91 -14.55
N VAL A 46 18.78 8.54 -13.30
CA VAL A 46 19.46 9.09 -12.12
C VAL A 46 20.93 8.65 -12.14
N PRO A 47 21.93 9.57 -12.05
CA PRO A 47 23.34 9.21 -12.17
C PRO A 47 23.85 8.29 -11.06
N ASP A 48 23.55 8.63 -9.80
CA ASP A 48 23.97 7.86 -8.64
C ASP A 48 23.30 6.46 -8.62
N PRO A 49 24.05 5.36 -8.66
CA PRO A 49 23.48 4.02 -8.75
C PRO A 49 22.58 3.64 -7.58
N ASP A 50 22.98 3.94 -6.34
CA ASP A 50 22.24 3.50 -5.16
C ASP A 50 20.92 4.25 -5.02
N THR A 51 20.93 5.56 -5.29
CA THR A 51 19.73 6.38 -5.37
C THR A 51 18.82 5.89 -6.48
N ARG A 52 19.37 5.59 -7.67
CA ARG A 52 18.63 5.03 -8.80
C ARG A 52 17.93 3.73 -8.42
N TYR A 53 18.64 2.77 -7.82
CA TYR A 53 18.06 1.49 -7.44
C TYR A 53 16.95 1.64 -6.39
N GLY A 54 17.20 2.44 -5.34
CA GLY A 54 16.19 2.71 -4.32
C GLY A 54 14.92 3.34 -4.90
N LEU A 55 15.08 4.35 -5.76
CA LEU A 55 13.95 5.07 -6.37
C LEU A 55 13.18 4.22 -7.37
N VAL A 56 13.86 3.44 -8.21
CA VAL A 56 13.23 2.48 -9.12
C VAL A 56 12.45 1.42 -8.33
N ALA A 57 13.05 0.85 -7.28
CA ALA A 57 12.39 -0.15 -6.43
C ALA A 57 11.14 0.44 -5.75
N LEU A 58 11.23 1.67 -5.22
CA LEU A 58 10.11 2.35 -4.58
C LEU A 58 8.92 2.50 -5.53
N PHE A 59 9.17 2.97 -6.76
CA PHE A 59 8.11 3.14 -7.75
C PHE A 59 7.54 1.79 -8.21
N LEU A 60 8.38 0.80 -8.51
CA LEU A 60 7.88 -0.51 -8.95
C LEU A 60 7.07 -1.21 -7.86
N ILE A 61 7.49 -1.16 -6.60
CA ILE A 61 6.75 -1.76 -5.48
C ILE A 61 5.44 -0.99 -5.23
N SER A 62 5.45 0.35 -5.31
CA SER A 62 4.23 1.15 -5.18
C SER A 62 3.24 0.86 -6.31
N GLY A 63 3.74 0.72 -7.54
CA GLY A 63 2.94 0.30 -8.69
C GLY A 63 2.37 -1.11 -8.52
N ALA A 64 3.17 -2.06 -8.05
CA ALA A 64 2.72 -3.42 -7.75
C ALA A 64 1.67 -3.46 -6.63
N TRP A 65 1.84 -2.63 -5.59
CA TRP A 65 0.84 -2.48 -4.52
C TRP A 65 -0.48 -1.96 -5.08
N SER A 66 -0.41 -0.91 -5.90
CA SER A 66 -1.57 -0.34 -6.60
C SER A 66 -2.29 -1.39 -7.46
N THR A 67 -1.55 -2.16 -8.25
CA THR A 67 -2.08 -3.23 -9.10
C THR A 67 -2.71 -4.36 -8.29
N ALA A 68 -2.12 -4.76 -7.16
CA ALA A 68 -2.73 -5.75 -6.28
C ALA A 68 -4.09 -5.25 -5.73
N TYR A 69 -4.19 -3.95 -5.42
CA TYR A 69 -5.45 -3.36 -4.97
C TYR A 69 -6.49 -3.27 -6.10
N ILE A 70 -6.10 -3.00 -7.34
CA ILE A 70 -6.98 -3.13 -8.52
C ILE A 70 -7.55 -4.56 -8.60
N GLY A 71 -6.71 -5.58 -8.41
CA GLY A 71 -7.15 -6.97 -8.35
C GLY A 71 -8.20 -7.21 -7.26
N PHE A 72 -8.04 -6.61 -6.08
CA PHE A 72 -9.03 -6.68 -5.00
C PHE A 72 -10.37 -6.02 -5.40
N LEU A 73 -10.32 -4.86 -6.07
CA LEU A 73 -11.53 -4.17 -6.52
C LEU A 73 -12.29 -4.98 -7.57
N LEU A 74 -11.58 -5.55 -8.55
CA LEU A 74 -12.16 -6.28 -9.69
C LEU A 74 -12.50 -7.75 -9.39
N ALA A 75 -11.93 -8.35 -8.35
CA ALA A 75 -12.16 -9.75 -8.03
C ALA A 75 -13.64 -10.03 -7.74
N GLY A 76 -14.22 -11.00 -8.46
CA GLY A 76 -15.62 -11.41 -8.30
C GLY A 76 -15.88 -12.40 -7.16
N SER A 77 -14.86 -13.10 -6.67
CA SER A 77 -14.98 -14.08 -5.58
C SER A 77 -14.34 -13.59 -4.28
N ALA A 78 -14.91 -13.98 -3.14
CA ALA A 78 -14.37 -13.63 -1.82
C ALA A 78 -12.94 -14.13 -1.60
N ALA A 79 -12.62 -15.33 -2.11
CA ALA A 79 -11.28 -15.89 -2.04
C ALA A 79 -10.26 -15.05 -2.82
N ALA A 80 -10.59 -14.64 -4.05
CA ALA A 80 -9.73 -13.79 -4.86
C ALA A 80 -9.56 -12.39 -4.22
N LYS A 81 -10.63 -11.81 -3.69
CA LYS A 81 -10.55 -10.55 -2.92
C LYS A 81 -9.59 -10.68 -1.73
N SER A 82 -9.71 -11.74 -0.94
CA SER A 82 -8.80 -11.98 0.19
C SER A 82 -7.34 -12.10 -0.25
N LEU A 83 -7.07 -12.86 -1.31
CA LEU A 83 -5.73 -13.02 -1.88
C LEU A 83 -5.13 -11.68 -2.32
N PHE A 84 -5.84 -10.92 -3.15
CA PHE A 84 -5.36 -9.64 -3.65
C PHE A 84 -5.18 -8.61 -2.53
N TYR A 85 -6.11 -8.56 -1.56
CA TYR A 85 -5.98 -7.67 -0.42
C TYR A 85 -4.75 -8.02 0.43
N GLN A 86 -4.54 -9.30 0.73
CA GLN A 86 -3.36 -9.77 1.47
C GLN A 86 -2.06 -9.50 0.71
N ALA A 87 -2.02 -9.76 -0.60
CA ALA A 87 -0.90 -9.41 -1.46
C ALA A 87 -0.62 -7.90 -1.40
N SER A 88 -1.66 -7.07 -1.49
CA SER A 88 -1.52 -5.61 -1.41
C SER A 88 -0.90 -5.18 -0.07
N LEU A 89 -1.31 -5.77 1.06
CA LEU A 89 -0.73 -5.46 2.37
C LEU A 89 0.75 -5.84 2.47
N ILE A 90 1.15 -6.96 1.88
CA ILE A 90 2.54 -7.43 1.88
C ILE A 90 3.40 -6.50 1.01
N VAL A 91 2.98 -6.28 -0.24
CA VAL A 91 3.70 -5.45 -1.22
C VAL A 91 3.78 -4.00 -0.75
N GLY A 92 2.68 -3.44 -0.23
CA GLY A 92 2.64 -2.09 0.32
C GLY A 92 3.62 -1.88 1.49
N PHE A 93 3.79 -2.88 2.36
CA PHE A 93 4.81 -2.81 3.41
C PHE A 93 6.24 -2.87 2.84
N GLY A 94 6.44 -3.56 1.71
CA GLY A 94 7.68 -3.54 0.96
C GLY A 94 8.10 -2.12 0.51
N ALA A 95 7.11 -1.26 0.19
CA ALA A 95 7.38 0.10 -0.26
C ALA A 95 8.10 0.93 0.81
N VAL A 96 7.82 0.69 2.10
CA VAL A 96 8.50 1.35 3.23
C VAL A 96 9.99 1.06 3.24
N TRP A 97 10.39 -0.17 2.91
CA TRP A 97 11.81 -0.56 2.87
C TRP A 97 12.53 0.05 1.67
N ALA A 98 11.89 0.07 0.50
CA ALA A 98 12.44 0.75 -0.66
C ALA A 98 12.55 2.28 -0.45
N TRP A 99 11.58 2.87 0.26
CA TRP A 99 11.62 4.27 0.69
C TRP A 99 12.81 4.55 1.59
N LEU A 100 13.03 3.74 2.63
CA LEU A 100 14.17 3.88 3.54
C LEU A 100 15.51 3.69 2.83
N TRP A 101 15.59 2.74 1.89
CA TRP A 101 16.78 2.59 1.03
C TRP A 101 17.05 3.87 0.26
N PHE A 102 16.06 4.34 -0.48
CA PHE A 102 16.17 5.55 -1.29
C PHE A 102 16.61 6.74 -0.43
N CYS A 103 15.97 6.97 0.72
CA CYS A 103 16.32 8.08 1.61
C CYS A 103 17.76 7.95 2.12
N SER A 104 18.20 6.75 2.49
CA SER A 104 19.59 6.53 2.90
C SER A 104 20.55 6.84 1.76
N ALA A 105 20.32 6.31 0.56
CA ALA A 105 21.22 6.49 -0.59
C ALA A 105 21.26 7.96 -1.04
N TYR A 106 20.10 8.59 -1.20
CA TYR A 106 19.97 9.97 -1.66
C TYR A 106 20.67 10.97 -0.73
N THR A 107 20.70 10.68 0.56
CA THR A 107 21.33 11.55 1.58
C THR A 107 22.80 11.23 1.81
N GLY A 108 23.40 10.32 1.02
CA GLY A 108 24.79 9.90 1.15
C GLY A 108 25.08 9.03 2.38
N ARG A 109 24.04 8.53 3.06
CA ARG A 109 24.18 7.61 4.20
C ARG A 109 24.42 6.18 3.71
N THR A 110 25.17 5.40 4.47
CA THR A 110 25.51 4.01 4.12
C THR A 110 24.62 2.96 4.80
N LEU A 111 23.53 3.36 5.47
CA LEU A 111 22.65 2.46 6.24
C LEU A 111 22.17 1.26 5.40
N HIS A 112 21.73 1.53 4.16
CA HIS A 112 21.30 0.53 3.17
C HIS A 112 22.39 -0.48 2.74
N ARG A 113 23.66 -0.21 3.05
CA ARG A 113 24.80 -1.12 2.77
C ARG A 113 25.20 -1.96 3.99
N THR A 114 24.69 -1.64 5.19
CA THR A 114 25.11 -2.34 6.42
C THR A 114 24.36 -3.65 6.61
N GLY A 115 25.09 -4.74 6.89
CA GLY A 115 24.47 -6.05 7.13
C GLY A 115 23.53 -6.08 8.33
N ALA A 116 23.77 -5.25 9.36
CA ALA A 116 22.89 -5.12 10.51
C ALA A 116 21.53 -4.52 10.14
N ALA A 117 21.50 -3.45 9.34
CA ALA A 117 20.25 -2.85 8.88
C ALA A 117 19.44 -3.83 8.01
N TRP A 118 20.11 -4.59 7.14
CA TRP A 118 19.48 -5.63 6.34
C TRP A 118 18.85 -6.74 7.17
N ARG A 119 19.56 -7.25 8.20
CA ARG A 119 19.02 -8.26 9.11
C ARG A 119 17.82 -7.74 9.88
N LEU A 120 17.89 -6.51 10.38
CA LEU A 120 16.76 -5.87 11.06
C LEU A 120 15.56 -5.71 10.12
N ALA A 121 15.80 -5.22 8.90
CA ALA A 121 14.77 -5.05 7.89
C ALA A 121 14.10 -6.39 7.52
N ALA A 122 14.91 -7.42 7.27
CA ALA A 122 14.42 -8.76 6.98
C ALA A 122 13.62 -9.34 8.15
N ALA A 123 14.08 -9.17 9.39
CA ALA A 123 13.37 -9.65 10.58
C ALA A 123 12.01 -8.96 10.75
N VAL A 124 11.96 -7.64 10.69
CA VAL A 124 10.72 -6.86 10.83
C VAL A 124 9.76 -7.14 9.66
N PHE A 125 10.27 -7.20 8.43
CA PHE A 125 9.48 -7.57 7.26
C PHE A 125 8.88 -8.97 7.38
N SER A 126 9.70 -9.95 7.74
CA SER A 126 9.24 -11.33 7.90
C SER A 126 8.20 -11.45 9.01
N ALA A 127 8.42 -10.79 10.16
CA ALA A 127 7.45 -10.76 11.24
C ALA A 127 6.11 -10.16 10.80
N ALA A 128 6.13 -9.00 10.13
CA ALA A 128 4.90 -8.36 9.64
C ALA A 128 4.18 -9.20 8.57
N VAL A 129 4.93 -9.90 7.70
CA VAL A 129 4.37 -10.81 6.70
C VAL A 129 3.74 -12.03 7.37
N LEU A 130 4.41 -12.63 8.35
CA LEU A 130 3.88 -13.76 9.11
C LEU A 130 2.55 -13.40 9.75
N LEU A 131 2.46 -12.25 10.46
CA LEU A 131 1.20 -11.76 11.06
C LEU A 131 0.06 -11.63 10.03
N LYS A 132 0.37 -11.23 8.80
CA LYS A 132 -0.63 -11.13 7.71
C LYS A 132 -1.07 -12.51 7.25
N ILE A 133 -0.13 -13.42 7.00
CA ILE A 133 -0.40 -14.76 6.46
C ILE A 133 -1.10 -15.63 7.50
N THR A 134 -0.75 -15.51 8.78
CA THR A 134 -1.40 -16.24 9.88
C THR A 134 -2.72 -15.63 10.30
N ASN A 135 -3.19 -14.55 9.64
CA ASN A 135 -4.46 -13.92 9.98
C ASN A 135 -5.66 -14.87 10.05
N PRO A 136 -5.81 -15.90 9.20
CA PRO A 136 -6.90 -16.87 9.34
C PRO A 136 -6.93 -17.61 10.69
N LEU A 137 -5.80 -17.69 11.40
CA LEU A 137 -5.70 -18.37 12.70
C LEU A 137 -6.19 -17.50 13.86
N HIS A 138 -6.06 -16.17 13.76
CA HIS A 138 -6.31 -15.26 14.89
C HIS A 138 -7.29 -14.12 14.60
N GLY A 139 -7.52 -13.75 13.34
CA GLY A 139 -8.42 -12.65 12.93
C GLY A 139 -7.97 -11.24 13.35
N LEU A 140 -6.88 -11.12 14.12
CA LEU A 140 -6.40 -9.84 14.68
C LEU A 140 -5.80 -8.84 13.66
N TYR A 141 -5.55 -9.22 12.41
CA TYR A 141 -5.01 -8.31 11.39
C TYR A 141 -6.14 -7.64 10.60
N TYR A 142 -7.01 -8.43 9.97
CA TYR A 142 -8.19 -7.92 9.27
C TYR A 142 -9.31 -8.97 9.20
N SER A 143 -10.55 -8.51 9.02
CA SER A 143 -11.68 -9.34 8.62
C SER A 143 -12.33 -8.80 7.35
N LEU A 144 -12.93 -9.70 6.57
CA LEU A 144 -13.74 -9.36 5.39
C LEU A 144 -15.19 -9.72 5.70
N GLU A 145 -16.05 -8.72 5.79
CA GLU A 145 -17.46 -8.91 6.07
C GLU A 145 -18.28 -8.59 4.82
N PRO A 146 -19.29 -9.41 4.47
CA PRO A 146 -20.25 -9.06 3.43
C PRO A 146 -20.86 -7.69 3.69
N SER A 147 -20.88 -6.86 2.66
CA SER A 147 -21.54 -5.56 2.71
C SER A 147 -22.46 -5.44 1.50
N GLY A 148 -23.66 -4.88 1.70
CA GLY A 148 -24.52 -4.47 0.58
C GLY A 148 -24.01 -3.23 -0.17
N GLY A 149 -22.81 -2.74 0.15
CA GLY A 149 -22.20 -1.57 -0.45
C GLY A 149 -21.42 -1.86 -1.74
N ALA A 150 -20.89 -0.80 -2.33
CA ALA A 150 -20.21 -0.72 -3.62
C ALA A 150 -19.14 -1.78 -3.95
N PHE A 151 -18.55 -2.39 -2.92
CA PHE A 151 -17.40 -3.29 -3.03
C PHE A 151 -17.72 -4.75 -2.69
N GLY A 152 -18.97 -5.05 -2.28
CA GLY A 152 -19.45 -6.39 -1.88
C GLY A 152 -18.88 -6.90 -0.55
N LEU A 153 -17.66 -6.53 -0.19
CA LEU A 153 -17.02 -6.80 1.10
C LEU A 153 -16.49 -5.51 1.71
N VAL A 154 -16.63 -5.38 3.03
CA VAL A 154 -15.97 -4.36 3.83
C VAL A 154 -14.79 -4.98 4.56
N VAL A 155 -13.64 -4.30 4.48
CA VAL A 155 -12.45 -4.62 5.26
C VAL A 155 -12.56 -3.97 6.62
N ARG A 156 -12.53 -4.77 7.70
CA ARG A 156 -12.33 -4.26 9.06
C ARG A 156 -10.91 -4.53 9.51
N HIS A 157 -10.28 -3.48 10.05
CA HIS A 157 -8.91 -3.54 10.50
C HIS A 157 -8.84 -3.89 11.99
N GLY A 158 -8.10 -4.95 12.31
CA GLY A 158 -7.84 -5.37 13.68
C GLY A 158 -6.64 -4.66 14.30
N ILE A 159 -6.35 -4.95 15.57
CA ILE A 159 -5.29 -4.27 16.33
C ILE A 159 -3.89 -4.44 15.68
N LEU A 160 -3.58 -5.63 15.15
CA LEU A 160 -2.27 -5.88 14.56
C LEU A 160 -2.04 -5.06 13.29
N TYR A 161 -3.11 -4.79 12.52
CA TYR A 161 -3.02 -3.89 11.38
C TYR A 161 -2.61 -2.48 11.82
N TRP A 162 -3.25 -1.94 12.86
CA TRP A 162 -2.95 -0.60 13.36
C TRP A 162 -1.53 -0.49 13.91
N VAL A 163 -1.04 -1.52 14.62
CA VAL A 163 0.35 -1.58 15.10
C VAL A 163 1.32 -1.55 13.92
N VAL A 164 1.13 -2.43 12.92
CA VAL A 164 2.01 -2.47 11.74
C VAL A 164 1.93 -1.18 10.93
N MET A 165 0.76 -0.55 10.83
CA MET A 165 0.60 0.77 10.21
C MET A 165 1.41 1.83 10.96
N GLY A 166 1.28 1.90 12.29
CA GLY A 166 2.02 2.85 13.11
C GLY A 166 3.53 2.70 12.95
N VAL A 167 4.04 1.47 12.96
CA VAL A 167 5.45 1.17 12.67
C VAL A 167 5.84 1.62 11.26
N SER A 168 5.01 1.34 10.26
CA SER A 168 5.24 1.78 8.87
C SER A 168 5.37 3.29 8.78
N TYR A 169 4.50 4.04 9.45
CA TYR A 169 4.50 5.50 9.41
C TYR A 169 5.69 6.09 10.16
N ALA A 170 6.07 5.50 11.30
CA ALA A 170 7.29 5.90 12.02
C ALA A 170 8.54 5.69 11.14
N LEU A 171 8.64 4.55 10.46
CA LEU A 171 9.73 4.25 9.54
C LEU A 171 9.74 5.21 8.33
N SER A 172 8.59 5.46 7.72
CA SER A 172 8.47 6.45 6.64
C SER A 172 8.88 7.85 7.11
N GLY A 173 8.48 8.24 8.32
CA GLY A 173 8.90 9.46 9.00
C GLY A 173 10.42 9.56 9.16
N ALA A 174 11.08 8.48 9.57
CA ALA A 174 12.54 8.43 9.64
C ALA A 174 13.20 8.71 8.29
N GLY A 175 12.64 8.20 7.18
CA GLY A 175 13.11 8.52 5.83
C GLY A 175 12.94 10.02 5.49
N TYR A 176 11.79 10.62 5.82
CA TYR A 176 11.59 12.07 5.63
C TYR A 176 12.59 12.90 6.46
N LEU A 177 12.89 12.49 7.69
CA LEU A 177 13.89 13.17 8.52
C LEU A 177 15.29 13.11 7.89
N MET A 178 15.69 11.97 7.29
CA MET A 178 16.95 11.89 6.54
C MET A 178 17.00 12.94 5.42
N LEU A 179 15.94 13.04 4.62
CA LEU A 179 15.84 14.01 3.53
C LEU A 179 15.86 15.45 4.05
N PHE A 180 15.08 15.75 5.09
CA PHE A 180 15.01 17.06 5.71
C PHE A 180 16.38 17.53 6.22
N GLU A 181 17.09 16.67 6.96
CA GLU A 181 18.45 16.96 7.43
C GLU A 181 19.41 17.27 6.29
N ARG A 182 19.26 16.60 5.14
CA ARG A 182 20.10 16.87 3.96
C ARG A 182 19.80 18.26 3.41
N PHE A 183 18.54 18.64 3.25
CA PHE A 183 18.19 19.96 2.72
C PHE A 183 18.63 21.09 3.66
N VAL A 184 18.38 20.98 4.97
CA VAL A 184 18.76 22.02 5.96
C VAL A 184 20.28 22.21 6.06
N LYS A 185 21.09 21.15 5.87
CA LYS A 185 22.56 21.25 5.95
C LYS A 185 23.22 21.78 4.66
N THR A 186 22.45 21.93 3.58
CA THR A 186 22.98 22.36 2.28
C THR A 186 22.70 23.84 2.00
N ASP A 187 21.98 24.52 2.91
CA ASP A 187 21.84 25.99 3.01
C ASP A 187 22.83 26.56 4.03
#